data_AF-A0A0L7N2I1-F1
#
_entry.id   AF-A0A0L7N2I1-F1
#
_cell.length_a   1.000
_cell.length_b   1.000
_cell.length_c   1.000
_cell.angle_alpha   90.00
_cell.angle_beta   90.00
_cell.angle_gamma   90.00
#
_symmetry.space_group_name_H-M   'P 1'
#
loop_
_entity.id
_entity.type
_entity.pdbx_description
1 polymer ?
#
loop_
_entity_poly.entity_id
_entity_poly.type
_entity_poly.pdbx_seq_one_letter_code
_entity_poly.pdbx_strand_id
1 'polypeptide(L)'
;MGIEDRDYYREDYAQKNGMQYNSRNGTYSGTARGARIDPTHWREDEIDHDASGISDRRPISRATSSNDDLSHWTKLIAFAVVAIAVALGLRAWREYRAEKEMEAMAAKAIAELRYQQQVAQDAIAKHAAEADRKRREELERARLQRESLEAREIARQAELAAESRKAAAWERYYRPSAACQRESVSVECANEHIRAKRAFDAQYKG
;
A
#
# COMPACT_ATOMS: atom_id res chain seq x y z
N MET A 1 1.53 9.38 -1.20
CA MET A 1 2.95 9.63 -0.93
C MET A 1 3.73 8.62 -1.73
N GLY A 2 4.52 9.09 -2.69
CA GLY A 2 5.27 8.21 -3.58
C GLY A 2 6.31 7.43 -2.79
N ILE A 3 6.72 6.27 -3.29
CA ILE A 3 7.80 5.47 -2.69
C ILE A 3 9.09 6.30 -2.52
N GLU A 4 9.30 7.28 -3.40
CA GLU A 4 10.44 8.21 -3.38
C GLU A 4 10.48 9.11 -2.14
N ASP A 5 9.32 9.56 -1.64
CA ASP A 5 9.28 10.41 -0.43
C ASP A 5 9.70 9.63 0.82
N ARG A 6 9.48 8.31 0.85
CA ARG A 6 9.72 7.48 2.02
C ARG A 6 11.21 7.23 2.26
N ASP A 7 12.00 7.14 1.20
CA ASP A 7 13.45 6.93 1.29
C ASP A 7 14.18 8.24 1.64
N TYR A 8 13.67 9.38 1.17
CA TYR A 8 14.18 10.71 1.54
C TYR A 8 14.19 10.93 3.07
N TYR A 9 13.10 10.59 3.77
CA TYR A 9 13.04 10.72 5.23
C TYR A 9 13.97 9.74 5.96
N ARG A 10 14.26 8.57 5.38
CA ARG A 10 15.14 7.57 6.00
C ARG A 10 16.60 7.95 5.91
N GLU A 11 17.00 8.55 4.79
CA GLU A 11 18.34 9.11 4.61
C GLU A 11 18.57 10.34 5.48
N ASP A 12 17.62 11.28 5.55
CA ASP A 12 17.71 12.46 6.43
C ASP A 12 17.79 12.07 7.91
N TYR A 13 16.99 11.06 8.34
CA TYR A 13 17.08 10.51 9.69
C TYR A 13 18.44 9.84 9.97
N ALA A 14 18.97 9.07 9.00
CA ALA A 14 20.27 8.42 9.16
C ALA A 14 21.39 9.46 9.29
N GLN A 15 21.38 10.49 8.45
CA GLN A 15 22.38 11.56 8.45
C GLN A 15 22.38 12.35 9.78
N LYS A 16 21.19 12.70 10.30
CA LYS A 16 21.06 13.41 11.59
C LYS A 16 21.59 12.60 12.78
N ASN A 17 21.53 11.28 12.72
CA ASN A 17 21.97 10.38 13.79
C ASN A 17 23.35 9.76 13.54
N GLY A 18 24.09 10.22 12.53
CA GLY A 18 25.43 9.70 12.21
C GLY A 18 25.42 8.22 11.78
N MET A 19 24.31 7.74 11.23
CA MET A 19 24.16 6.39 10.70
C MET A 19 24.20 6.43 9.17
N GLN A 20 24.61 5.33 8.53
CA GLN A 20 24.43 5.15 7.09
C GLN A 20 23.22 4.25 6.83
N TYR A 21 22.30 4.71 5.99
CA TYR A 21 21.15 3.93 5.54
C TYR A 21 21.49 3.20 4.24
N ASN A 22 21.28 1.89 4.21
CA ASN A 22 21.45 1.09 2.99
C ASN A 22 20.08 0.81 2.36
N SER A 23 19.75 1.54 1.30
CA SER A 23 18.46 1.44 0.60
C SER A 23 18.22 0.07 -0.04
N ARG A 24 19.28 -0.68 -0.34
CA ARG A 24 19.18 -1.99 -1.01
C ARG A 24 18.63 -3.09 -0.11
N ASN A 25 18.80 -2.95 1.20
CA ASN A 25 18.43 -3.95 2.21
C ASN A 25 17.55 -3.35 3.33
N GLY A 26 17.30 -2.05 3.31
CA GLY A 26 16.43 -1.36 4.27
C GLY A 26 16.98 -1.34 5.70
N THR A 27 18.31 -1.48 5.87
CA THR A 27 18.98 -1.56 7.17
C THR A 27 19.83 -0.32 7.45
N TYR A 28 19.90 0.07 8.73
CA TYR A 28 20.81 1.10 9.22
C TYR A 28 22.10 0.43 9.69
N SER A 29 23.25 0.84 9.15
CA SER A 29 24.55 0.45 9.67
C SER A 29 25.09 1.58 10.53
N GLY A 30 25.19 1.34 11.84
CA GLY A 30 25.87 2.24 12.74
C GLY A 30 27.38 2.12 12.53
N THR A 31 28.03 3.17 12.06
CA THR A 31 29.49 3.28 12.21
C THR A 31 29.78 3.47 13.68
N ALA A 32 30.36 2.44 14.30
CA ALA A 32 30.77 2.40 15.71
C ALA A 32 31.98 3.32 16.00
N ARG A 33 31.85 4.62 15.70
CA ARG A 33 32.80 5.67 16.09
C ARG A 33 32.01 6.90 16.50
N GLY A 34 31.51 6.86 17.72
CA GLY A 34 30.81 8.00 18.30
C GLY A 34 30.48 7.69 19.75
N ALA A 35 31.45 7.95 20.62
CA ALA A 35 31.33 8.08 22.07
C ALA A 35 30.51 6.98 22.78
N ARG A 36 31.22 5.95 23.27
CA ARG A 36 30.90 5.47 24.63
C ARG A 36 31.01 6.71 25.53
N ILE A 37 29.87 7.30 25.86
CA ILE A 37 29.76 8.11 27.06
C ILE A 37 29.95 7.10 28.19
N ASP A 38 31.16 7.04 28.70
CA ASP A 38 31.47 6.27 29.89
C ASP A 38 30.71 6.92 31.05
N PRO A 39 29.68 6.28 31.64
CA PRO A 39 28.91 6.86 32.74
C PRO A 39 29.72 6.98 34.04
N THR A 40 30.98 6.51 34.05
CA THR A 40 31.83 6.45 35.23
C THR A 40 32.91 7.53 35.29
N HIS A 41 33.00 8.44 34.31
CA HIS A 41 33.87 9.61 34.42
C HIS A 41 33.17 10.78 35.12
N TRP A 42 32.79 10.59 36.39
CA TRP A 42 32.72 11.71 37.32
C TRP A 42 34.09 11.80 37.98
N ARG A 43 34.86 12.78 37.52
CA ARG A 43 36.18 13.15 38.05
C ARG A 43 35.97 13.64 39.49
N GLU A 44 36.51 12.94 40.48
CA GLU A 44 36.44 13.30 41.90
C GLU A 44 37.62 14.22 42.31
N ASP A 45 38.34 14.76 41.33
CA ASP A 45 39.72 15.22 41.54
C ASP A 45 39.86 16.76 41.60
N GLU A 46 38.79 17.52 41.77
CA GLU A 46 38.86 18.98 41.68
C GLU A 46 38.01 19.69 42.75
N ILE A 47 38.25 19.35 44.02
CA ILE A 47 38.06 20.29 45.13
C ILE A 47 39.22 20.08 46.10
N ASP A 48 40.41 20.48 45.67
CA ASP A 48 41.51 20.78 46.58
C ASP A 48 41.72 22.30 46.61
N HIS A 49 41.91 22.79 47.83
CA HIS A 49 42.61 24.02 48.23
C HIS A 49 41.83 25.23 48.77
N ASP A 50 42.32 25.62 49.94
CA ASP A 50 42.35 26.93 50.57
C ASP A 50 41.17 27.40 51.42
N ALA A 51 41.27 27.11 52.73
CA ALA A 51 41.05 28.11 53.78
C ALA A 51 41.68 27.66 55.10
N SER A 52 43.00 27.70 55.17
CA SER A 52 43.73 27.80 56.43
C SER A 52 43.57 29.20 57.00
N GLY A 53 43.30 29.29 58.31
CA GLY A 53 43.46 30.50 59.09
C GLY A 53 42.17 31.28 59.37
N ILE A 54 41.68 31.17 60.61
CA ILE A 54 41.64 32.26 61.60
C ILE A 54 40.90 31.70 62.82
N SER A 55 41.69 31.24 63.80
CA SER A 55 41.22 31.03 65.16
C SER A 55 41.18 32.39 65.86
N ASP A 56 40.06 33.11 65.77
CA ASP A 56 39.79 34.28 66.63
C ASP A 56 38.63 33.92 67.58
N ARG A 57 38.98 33.30 68.70
CA ARG A 57 38.05 33.04 69.82
C ARG A 57 37.81 34.35 70.56
N ARG A 58 36.89 35.16 70.04
CA ARG A 58 36.28 36.24 70.84
C ARG A 58 35.18 35.65 71.73
N PRO A 59 35.14 35.98 73.03
CA PRO A 59 34.04 35.56 73.89
C PRO A 59 32.75 36.24 73.42
N ILE A 60 31.85 35.43 72.85
CA ILE A 60 30.48 35.84 72.56
C ILE A 60 29.84 36.21 73.89
N SER A 61 29.69 37.51 74.12
CA SER A 61 28.88 38.04 75.21
C SER A 61 27.49 37.45 75.03
N ARG A 62 27.03 36.65 76.00
CA ARG A 62 25.62 36.25 76.11
C ARG A 62 24.81 37.53 76.31
N ALA A 63 24.37 38.12 75.21
CA ALA A 63 23.15 38.88 75.20
C ALA A 63 22.05 37.85 75.45
N THR A 64 21.52 37.82 76.66
CA THR A 64 20.21 37.22 76.96
C THR A 64 19.15 38.08 76.27
N SER A 65 19.14 38.01 74.94
CA SER A 65 18.12 38.55 74.07
C SER A 65 16.97 37.57 74.09
N SER A 66 15.86 37.98 74.70
CA SER A 66 14.49 37.48 74.54
C SER A 66 14.38 36.26 73.60
N ASN A 67 14.49 35.05 74.15
CA ASN A 67 14.41 33.79 73.39
C ASN A 67 12.98 33.45 72.94
N ASP A 68 11.98 34.25 73.34
CA ASP A 68 10.58 33.97 73.04
C ASP A 68 10.20 34.39 71.61
N ASP A 69 10.80 35.45 71.05
CA ASP A 69 10.49 35.94 69.70
C ASP A 69 11.07 35.04 68.58
N LEU A 70 12.24 34.43 68.78
CA LEU A 70 12.88 33.57 67.77
C LEU A 70 12.12 32.24 67.56
N SER A 71 11.45 31.76 68.60
CA SER A 71 10.63 30.54 68.58
C SER A 71 9.37 30.70 67.72
N HIS A 72 8.84 31.92 67.59
CA HIS A 72 7.68 32.19 66.74
C HIS A 72 8.05 32.22 65.25
N TRP A 73 9.16 32.87 64.87
CA TRP A 73 9.59 32.96 63.47
C TRP A 73 10.00 31.62 62.87
N THR A 74 10.69 30.77 63.64
CA THR A 74 11.10 29.43 63.19
C THR A 74 9.89 28.54 62.87
N LYS A 75 8.82 28.63 63.66
CA LYS A 75 7.55 27.93 63.38
C LYS A 75 6.92 28.41 62.07
N LEU A 76 6.88 29.73 61.83
CA LEU A 76 6.31 30.28 60.59
C LEU A 76 7.08 29.83 59.34
N ILE A 77 8.42 29.83 59.41
CA ILE A 77 9.26 29.34 58.31
C ILE A 77 9.00 27.85 58.05
N ALA A 78 8.92 27.03 59.10
CA ALA A 78 8.61 25.61 58.96
C ALA A 78 7.24 25.39 58.28
N PHE A 79 6.20 26.12 58.67
CA PHE A 79 4.90 26.08 58.01
C PHE A 79 4.97 26.52 56.54
N ALA A 80 5.72 27.58 56.23
CA ALA A 80 5.88 28.06 54.86
C ALA A 80 6.57 27.00 53.97
N VAL A 81 7.63 26.34 54.46
CA VAL A 81 8.32 25.26 53.72
C VAL A 81 7.38 24.09 53.46
N VAL A 82 6.60 23.66 54.46
CA VAL A 82 5.60 22.58 54.28
C VAL A 82 4.54 22.99 53.26
N ALA A 83 4.02 24.22 53.33
CA ALA A 83 3.03 24.71 52.38
C ALA A 83 3.56 24.72 50.94
N ILE A 84 4.82 25.14 50.74
CA ILE A 84 5.48 25.11 49.43
C ILE A 84 5.64 23.67 48.94
N ALA A 85 6.11 22.75 49.79
CA ALA A 85 6.26 21.35 49.43
C ALA A 85 4.93 20.71 49.00
N VAL A 86 3.84 21.00 49.71
CA VAL A 86 2.47 20.55 49.35
C VAL A 86 2.04 21.16 48.01
N ALA A 87 2.28 22.45 47.79
CA ALA A 87 1.94 23.12 46.53
C ALA A 87 2.67 22.50 45.34
N LEU A 88 3.97 22.20 45.48
CA LEU A 88 4.77 21.52 44.46
C LEU A 88 4.28 20.08 44.21
N GLY A 89 3.96 19.34 45.27
CA GLY A 89 3.40 17.99 45.14
C GLY A 89 2.06 17.96 44.42
N LEU A 90 1.16 18.90 44.73
CA LEU A 90 -0.12 19.05 44.02
C LEU A 90 0.07 19.44 42.55
N ARG A 91 1.07 20.27 42.24
CA ARG A 91 1.39 20.64 40.87
C ARG A 91 1.91 19.44 40.07
N ALA A 92 2.91 18.73 40.59
CA ALA A 92 3.45 17.53 39.95
C ALA A 92 2.37 16.44 39.78
N TRP A 93 1.50 16.27 40.76
CA TRP A 93 0.38 15.34 40.67
C TRP A 93 -0.62 15.70 39.57
N ARG A 94 -0.91 16.98 39.36
CA ARG A 94 -1.76 17.46 38.25
C ARG A 94 -1.13 17.24 36.89
N GLU A 95 0.17 17.51 36.75
CA GLU A 95 0.91 17.27 35.51
C GLU A 95 0.93 15.77 35.16
N TYR A 96 1.20 14.90 36.15
CA TYR A 96 1.15 13.45 35.98
C TYR A 96 -0.24 12.94 35.55
N ARG A 97 -1.31 13.49 36.15
CA ARG A 97 -2.70 13.17 35.78
C ARG A 97 -3.01 13.55 34.33
N ALA A 98 -2.56 14.74 33.90
CA ALA A 98 -2.79 15.23 32.55
C ALA A 98 -2.10 14.34 31.49
N GLU A 99 -0.87 13.89 31.76
CA GLU A 99 -0.16 12.97 30.86
C GLU A 99 -0.91 11.64 30.69
N LYS A 100 -1.43 11.07 31.79
CA LYS A 100 -2.18 9.80 31.73
C LYS A 100 -3.49 9.92 30.97
N GLU A 101 -4.18 11.04 31.07
CA GLU A 101 -5.41 11.29 30.30
C GLU A 101 -5.11 11.48 28.81
N MET A 102 -4.01 12.13 28.46
CA MET A 102 -3.56 12.27 27.09
C MET A 102 -3.16 10.94 26.46
N GLU A 103 -2.46 10.06 27.19
CA GLU A 103 -2.13 8.70 26.72
C GLU A 103 -3.41 7.89 26.43
N ALA A 104 -4.40 7.95 27.33
CA ALA A 104 -5.66 7.25 27.15
C ALA A 104 -6.46 7.77 25.94
N MET A 105 -6.47 9.08 25.71
CA MET A 105 -7.10 9.67 24.53
C MET A 105 -6.34 9.33 23.24
N ALA A 106 -5.00 9.37 23.26
CA ALA A 106 -4.17 8.99 22.12
C ALA A 106 -4.38 7.52 21.74
N ALA A 107 -4.46 6.61 22.72
CA ALA A 107 -4.74 5.20 22.47
C ALA A 107 -6.11 4.99 21.78
N LYS A 108 -7.15 5.71 22.21
CA LYS A 108 -8.48 5.66 21.59
C LYS A 108 -8.45 6.22 20.15
N ALA A 109 -7.78 7.34 19.94
CA ALA A 109 -7.64 7.93 18.62
C ALA A 109 -6.89 7.00 17.64
N ILE A 110 -5.82 6.34 18.10
CA ILE A 110 -5.08 5.35 17.30
C ILE A 110 -5.96 4.13 16.99
N ALA A 111 -6.74 3.63 17.94
CA ALA A 111 -7.65 2.52 17.72
C ALA A 111 -8.72 2.85 16.67
N GLU A 112 -9.30 4.04 16.74
CA GLU A 112 -10.28 4.52 15.76
C GLU A 112 -9.66 4.68 14.36
N LEU A 113 -8.47 5.28 14.27
CA LEU A 113 -7.76 5.41 13.00
C LEU A 113 -7.45 4.04 12.38
N ARG A 114 -7.05 3.05 13.19
CA ARG A 114 -6.82 1.68 12.69
C ARG A 114 -8.11 1.03 12.21
N TYR A 115 -9.21 1.21 12.93
CA TYR A 115 -10.52 0.71 12.52
C TYR A 115 -10.94 1.32 11.18
N GLN A 116 -10.84 2.64 11.03
CA GLN A 116 -11.15 3.33 9.77
C GLN A 116 -10.25 2.87 8.62
N GLN A 117 -8.94 2.67 8.88
CA GLN A 117 -8.03 2.13 7.89
C GLN A 117 -8.41 0.71 7.45
N GLN A 118 -8.83 -0.16 8.37
CA GLN A 118 -9.29 -1.51 8.03
C GLN A 118 -10.55 -1.46 7.16
N VAL A 119 -11.54 -0.66 7.54
CA VAL A 119 -12.77 -0.50 6.76
C VAL A 119 -12.47 0.04 5.35
N ALA A 120 -11.57 1.01 5.24
CA ALA A 120 -11.14 1.54 3.94
C ALA A 120 -10.40 0.49 3.10
N GLN A 121 -9.52 -0.31 3.70
CA GLN A 121 -8.84 -1.41 3.00
C GLN A 121 -9.81 -2.49 2.53
N ASP A 122 -10.79 -2.85 3.35
CA ASP A 122 -11.82 -3.84 2.99
C ASP A 122 -12.69 -3.33 1.83
N ALA A 123 -13.03 -2.05 1.83
CA ALA A 123 -13.77 -1.45 0.71
C ALA A 123 -12.95 -1.49 -0.59
N ILE A 124 -11.65 -1.13 -0.53
CA ILE A 124 -10.75 -1.19 -1.68
C ILE A 124 -10.61 -2.64 -2.18
N ALA A 125 -10.43 -3.61 -1.28
CA ALA A 125 -10.29 -5.01 -1.62
C ALA A 125 -11.55 -5.57 -2.30
N LYS A 126 -12.74 -5.20 -1.83
CA LYS A 126 -14.02 -5.57 -2.46
C LYS A 126 -14.14 -4.99 -3.87
N HIS A 127 -13.83 -3.70 -4.04
CA HIS A 127 -13.87 -3.08 -5.36
C HIS A 127 -12.85 -3.68 -6.33
N ALA A 128 -11.65 -4.00 -5.85
CA ALA A 128 -10.64 -4.69 -6.65
C ALA A 128 -11.11 -6.08 -7.09
N ALA A 129 -11.69 -6.87 -6.19
CA ALA A 129 -12.23 -8.19 -6.50
C ALA A 129 -13.39 -8.14 -7.52
N GLU A 130 -14.27 -7.15 -7.41
CA GLU A 130 -15.35 -6.94 -8.37
C GLU A 130 -14.84 -6.52 -9.76
N ALA A 131 -13.84 -5.63 -9.80
CA ALA A 131 -13.20 -5.22 -11.05
C ALA A 131 -12.51 -6.40 -11.74
N ASP A 132 -11.81 -7.24 -10.97
CA ASP A 132 -11.18 -8.46 -11.49
C ASP A 132 -12.21 -9.46 -12.02
N ARG A 133 -13.35 -9.62 -11.32
CA ARG A 133 -14.44 -10.48 -11.80
C ARG A 133 -14.98 -10.00 -13.15
N LYS A 134 -15.28 -8.70 -13.27
CA LYS A 134 -15.75 -8.11 -14.53
C LYS A 134 -14.73 -8.29 -15.66
N ARG A 135 -13.45 -8.05 -15.37
CA ARG A 135 -12.36 -8.25 -16.34
C ARG A 135 -12.28 -9.69 -16.83
N ARG A 136 -12.46 -10.67 -15.95
CA ARG A 136 -12.48 -12.09 -16.33
C ARG A 136 -13.69 -12.42 -17.21
N GLU A 137 -14.87 -11.94 -16.85
CA GLU A 137 -16.08 -12.13 -17.66
C GLU A 137 -15.95 -11.49 -19.06
N GLU A 138 -15.37 -10.30 -19.16
CA GLU A 138 -15.12 -9.64 -20.45
C GLU A 138 -14.12 -10.41 -21.31
N LEU A 139 -13.02 -10.90 -20.72
CA LEU A 139 -12.04 -11.73 -21.41
C LEU A 139 -12.65 -13.04 -21.91
N GLU A 140 -13.50 -13.68 -21.12
CA GLU A 140 -14.22 -14.89 -21.50
C GLU A 140 -15.20 -14.63 -22.65
N ARG A 141 -15.98 -13.55 -22.58
CA ARG A 141 -16.87 -13.13 -23.68
C ARG A 141 -16.09 -12.83 -24.96
N ALA A 142 -14.97 -12.13 -24.86
CA ALA A 142 -14.12 -11.84 -26.00
C ALA A 142 -13.54 -13.12 -26.62
N ARG A 143 -13.16 -14.10 -25.79
CA ARG A 143 -12.70 -15.42 -26.24
C ARG A 143 -13.79 -16.17 -26.99
N LEU A 144 -14.98 -16.29 -26.40
CA LEU A 144 -16.13 -16.97 -27.03
C LEU A 144 -16.53 -16.30 -28.35
N GLN A 145 -16.48 -14.97 -28.41
CA GLN A 145 -16.73 -14.23 -29.65
C GLN A 145 -15.70 -14.58 -30.74
N ARG A 146 -14.41 -14.62 -30.41
CA ARG A 146 -13.36 -15.00 -31.36
C ARG A 146 -13.55 -16.43 -31.86
N GLU A 147 -13.75 -17.39 -30.96
CA GLU A 147 -14.00 -18.79 -31.31
C GLU A 147 -15.23 -18.92 -32.22
N SER A 148 -16.29 -18.15 -31.96
CA SER A 148 -17.50 -18.16 -32.82
C SER A 148 -17.25 -17.58 -34.23
N LEU A 149 -16.41 -16.55 -34.34
CA LEU A 149 -16.06 -15.95 -35.63
C LEU A 149 -15.17 -16.89 -36.44
N GLU A 150 -14.20 -17.52 -35.79
CA GLU A 150 -13.34 -18.54 -36.41
C GLU A 150 -14.15 -19.73 -36.91
N ALA A 151 -15.09 -20.24 -36.10
CA ALA A 151 -15.98 -21.33 -36.51
C ALA A 151 -16.84 -20.96 -37.72
N ARG A 152 -17.35 -19.71 -37.77
CA ARG A 152 -18.12 -19.21 -38.92
C ARG A 152 -17.28 -19.10 -40.19
N GLU A 153 -16.05 -18.62 -40.07
CA GLU A 153 -15.15 -18.52 -41.22
C GLU A 153 -14.76 -19.90 -41.75
N ILE A 154 -14.48 -20.86 -40.87
CA ILE A 154 -14.23 -22.25 -41.25
C ILE A 154 -15.45 -22.86 -41.96
N ALA A 155 -16.66 -22.65 -41.43
CA ALA A 155 -17.89 -23.12 -42.05
C ALA A 155 -18.08 -22.52 -43.45
N ARG A 156 -17.86 -21.20 -43.60
CA ARG A 156 -17.94 -20.50 -44.88
C ARG A 156 -16.93 -21.04 -45.89
N GLN A 157 -15.70 -21.29 -45.48
CA GLN A 157 -14.68 -21.87 -46.34
C GLN A 157 -15.04 -23.30 -46.77
N ALA A 158 -15.61 -24.10 -45.87
CA ALA A 158 -16.09 -25.44 -46.18
C ALA A 158 -17.24 -25.43 -47.20
N GLU A 159 -18.18 -24.48 -47.07
CA GLU A 159 -19.27 -24.26 -48.04
C GLU A 159 -18.73 -23.88 -49.42
N LEU A 160 -17.85 -22.87 -49.50
CA LEU A 160 -17.21 -22.47 -50.76
C LEU A 160 -16.42 -23.62 -51.41
N ALA A 161 -15.74 -24.43 -50.60
CA ALA A 161 -15.04 -25.61 -51.09
C ALA A 161 -16.02 -26.69 -51.59
N ALA A 162 -17.19 -26.84 -50.97
CA ALA A 162 -18.23 -27.77 -51.44
C ALA A 162 -18.86 -27.29 -52.75
N GLU A 163 -19.14 -26.00 -52.87
CA GLU A 163 -19.68 -25.39 -54.09
C GLU A 163 -18.69 -25.51 -55.26
N SER A 164 -17.40 -25.25 -55.03
CA SER A 164 -16.38 -25.40 -56.07
C SER A 164 -16.22 -26.86 -56.54
N ARG A 165 -16.25 -27.82 -55.61
CA ARG A 165 -16.27 -29.26 -55.97
C ARG A 165 -17.51 -29.62 -56.77
N LYS A 166 -18.67 -29.10 -56.40
CA LYS A 166 -19.93 -29.33 -57.13
C LYS A 166 -19.89 -28.72 -58.53
N ALA A 167 -19.34 -27.51 -58.68
CA ALA A 167 -19.18 -26.84 -59.97
C ALA A 167 -18.22 -27.61 -60.89
N ALA A 168 -17.05 -28.02 -60.38
CA ALA A 168 -16.10 -28.82 -61.14
C ALA A 168 -16.66 -30.20 -61.54
N ALA A 169 -17.47 -30.82 -60.68
CA ALA A 169 -18.18 -32.07 -61.00
C ALA A 169 -19.25 -31.84 -62.09
N TRP A 170 -19.97 -30.71 -62.02
CA TRP A 170 -20.96 -30.32 -63.02
C TRP A 170 -20.33 -30.12 -64.41
N GLU A 171 -19.20 -29.41 -64.49
CA GLU A 171 -18.45 -29.21 -65.75
C GLU A 171 -18.02 -30.54 -66.40
N ARG A 172 -17.67 -31.53 -65.59
CA ARG A 172 -17.31 -32.87 -66.08
C ARG A 172 -18.54 -33.67 -66.52
N TYR A 173 -19.67 -33.51 -65.84
CA TYR A 173 -20.91 -34.24 -66.07
C TYR A 173 -21.65 -33.74 -67.31
N TYR A 174 -21.85 -32.42 -67.44
CA TYR A 174 -22.62 -31.84 -68.51
C TYR A 174 -21.76 -31.62 -69.76
N ARG A 175 -22.02 -32.39 -70.81
CA ARG A 175 -21.46 -32.19 -72.14
C ARG A 175 -22.59 -31.85 -73.12
N PRO A 176 -22.69 -30.59 -73.59
CA PRO A 176 -23.75 -30.20 -74.51
C PRO A 176 -23.61 -30.97 -75.83
N SER A 177 -24.75 -31.35 -76.40
CA SER A 177 -24.81 -31.95 -77.73
C SER A 177 -24.22 -31.03 -78.81
N ALA A 178 -23.76 -31.60 -79.94
CA ALA A 178 -23.14 -30.82 -81.03
C ALA A 178 -24.07 -29.75 -81.65
N ALA A 179 -25.40 -29.94 -81.56
CA ALA A 179 -26.37 -28.93 -81.94
C ALA A 179 -26.31 -27.72 -81.00
N CYS A 180 -26.27 -27.97 -79.69
CA CYS A 180 -26.20 -26.93 -78.65
C CYS A 180 -24.87 -26.21 -78.54
N GLN A 181 -23.79 -26.82 -79.04
CA GLN A 181 -22.49 -26.15 -79.15
C GLN A 181 -22.48 -25.09 -80.26
N ARG A 182 -23.28 -25.27 -81.33
CA ARG A 182 -23.36 -24.33 -82.46
C ARG A 182 -24.37 -23.22 -82.21
N GLU A 183 -25.48 -23.53 -81.56
CA GLU A 183 -26.58 -22.58 -81.29
C GLU A 183 -27.06 -22.72 -79.84
N SER A 184 -26.39 -21.99 -78.94
CA SER A 184 -26.62 -22.10 -77.49
C SER A 184 -27.89 -21.42 -76.99
N VAL A 185 -28.55 -20.61 -77.83
CA VAL A 185 -29.69 -19.76 -77.45
C VAL A 185 -31.05 -20.39 -77.79
N SER A 186 -31.07 -21.62 -78.33
CA SER A 186 -32.32 -22.33 -78.62
C SER A 186 -33.01 -22.85 -77.35
N VAL A 187 -34.34 -22.94 -77.41
CA VAL A 187 -35.18 -23.43 -76.29
C VAL A 187 -34.87 -24.91 -76.01
N GLU A 188 -34.56 -25.68 -77.04
CA GLU A 188 -34.18 -27.09 -76.99
C GLU A 188 -32.91 -27.31 -76.16
N CYS A 189 -31.92 -26.42 -76.31
CA CYS A 189 -30.67 -26.48 -75.55
C CYS A 189 -30.84 -26.07 -74.10
N ALA A 190 -31.68 -25.06 -73.82
CA ALA A 190 -32.07 -24.73 -72.44
C ALA A 190 -32.77 -25.92 -71.77
N ASN A 191 -33.69 -26.61 -72.47
CA ASN A 191 -34.36 -27.80 -71.99
C ASN A 191 -33.39 -28.98 -71.74
N GLU A 192 -32.40 -29.18 -72.61
CA GLU A 192 -31.32 -30.16 -72.41
C GLU A 192 -30.52 -29.87 -71.14
N HIS A 193 -30.05 -28.64 -70.97
CA HIS A 193 -29.30 -28.20 -69.79
C HIS A 193 -30.11 -28.40 -68.49
N ILE A 194 -31.41 -28.01 -68.48
CA ILE A 194 -32.28 -28.17 -67.31
C ILE A 194 -32.45 -29.65 -66.95
N ARG A 195 -32.65 -30.54 -67.94
CA ARG A 195 -32.76 -31.99 -67.69
C ARG A 195 -31.47 -32.56 -67.11
N ALA A 196 -30.32 -32.21 -67.69
CA ALA A 196 -29.03 -32.64 -67.18
C ALA A 196 -28.77 -32.12 -65.76
N LYS A 197 -29.17 -30.87 -65.47
CA LYS A 197 -29.02 -30.26 -64.15
C LYS A 197 -29.85 -30.97 -63.09
N ARG A 198 -31.12 -31.29 -63.41
CA ARG A 198 -32.00 -32.08 -62.53
C ARG A 198 -31.45 -33.48 -62.27
N ALA A 199 -30.94 -34.14 -63.31
CA ALA A 199 -30.34 -35.47 -63.18
C ALA A 199 -29.06 -35.44 -62.31
N PHE A 200 -28.20 -34.44 -62.52
CA PHE A 200 -27.01 -34.24 -61.69
C PHE A 200 -27.37 -33.94 -60.23
N ASP A 201 -28.28 -33.00 -59.98
CA ASP A 201 -28.67 -32.65 -58.62
C ASP A 201 -29.37 -33.81 -57.90
N ALA A 202 -30.08 -34.69 -58.62
CA ALA A 202 -30.64 -35.92 -58.06
C ALA A 202 -29.55 -36.94 -57.69
N GLN A 203 -28.49 -37.06 -58.48
CA GLN A 203 -27.36 -37.96 -58.20
C GLN A 203 -26.41 -37.43 -57.12
N TYR A 204 -26.27 -36.11 -56.97
CA TYR A 204 -25.32 -35.49 -56.04
C TYR A 204 -25.91 -35.21 -54.64
N LYS A 205 -27.25 -35.30 -54.49
CA LYS A 205 -27.95 -35.13 -53.20
C LYS A 205 -28.15 -36.42 -52.41
N GLY A 206 -28.00 -37.59 -53.06
CA GLY A 206 -28.10 -38.92 -52.42
C GLY A 206 -26.74 -39.39 -51.93
#